data_AF-A0A699GNB8-F1
#
_entry.id   AF-A0A699GNB8-F1
#
_cell.length_a   1.000
_cell.length_b   1.000
_cell.length_c   1.000
_cell.angle_alpha   90.00
_cell.angle_beta   90.00
_cell.angle_gamma   90.00
#
_symmetry.space_group_name_H-M   'P 1'
#
loop_
_entity.id
_entity.type
_entity.pdbx_description
1 polymer ?
#
loop_
_entity_poly.entity_id
_entity_poly.type
_entity_poly.pdbx_seq_one_letter_code
_entity_poly.pdbx_strand_id
1 'polypeptide(L)'
;MSLELADRSIQYPRRIVMLIKVDKFVLPFDFVILDMPEDSKIPIILGRPALATTRAMIDVFNKKNKKITLRVGDDKVIFDMDQSIKRHPTDDDEYYNVDDLDDTINEETNRRLENDQLDLFLLYGPEKNIDQTDL
;
A
#
# COMPACT_ATOMS: atom_id res chain seq x y z
N MET A 1 -3.49 5.99 20.50
CA MET A 1 -4.40 4.82 20.43
C MET A 1 -3.54 3.57 20.50
N SER A 2 -4.00 2.52 21.17
CA SER A 2 -3.31 1.23 21.29
C SER A 2 -4.20 0.13 20.73
N LEU A 3 -3.60 -0.90 20.15
CA LEU A 3 -4.25 -2.09 19.62
C LEU A 3 -3.85 -3.29 20.48
N GLU A 4 -4.83 -4.04 21.00
CA GLU A 4 -4.56 -5.33 21.65
C GLU A 4 -4.73 -6.44 20.63
N LEU A 5 -3.66 -7.19 20.37
CA LEU A 5 -3.64 -8.31 19.45
C LEU A 5 -4.25 -9.56 20.09
N ALA A 6 -4.50 -10.60 19.29
CA ALA A 6 -5.12 -11.84 19.77
C ALA A 6 -4.25 -12.60 20.80
N ASP A 7 -2.95 -12.35 20.80
CA ASP A 7 -1.97 -12.85 21.78
C ASP A 7 -1.88 -11.96 23.03
N ARG A 8 -2.72 -10.92 23.13
CA ARG A 8 -2.76 -9.90 24.19
C ARG A 8 -1.55 -8.97 24.23
N SER A 9 -0.71 -8.98 23.19
CA SER A 9 0.31 -7.95 23.04
C SER A 9 -0.35 -6.61 22.70
N ILE A 10 0.20 -5.53 23.26
CA ILE A 10 -0.27 -4.16 23.03
C ILE A 10 0.69 -3.51 22.04
N GLN A 11 0.14 -3.07 20.91
CA GLN A 11 0.88 -2.38 19.86
C GLN A 11 0.37 -0.95 19.68
N TYR A 12 1.27 -0.04 19.29
CA TYR A 12 0.93 1.38 19.07
C TYR A 12 1.01 1.70 17.59
N PRO A 13 -0.11 1.59 16.86
CA PRO A 13 -0.06 1.75 15.43
C PRO A 13 0.18 3.18 14.99
N ARG A 14 0.93 3.32 13.88
CA ARG A 14 1.00 4.55 13.08
C ARG A 14 0.01 4.43 11.92
N ARG A 15 -0.80 5.46 11.69
CA ARG A 15 -1.76 5.50 10.58
C ARG A 15 -1.14 6.23 9.40
N ILE A 16 -1.07 5.57 8.25
CA ILE A 16 -0.50 6.13 7.03
C ILE A 16 -1.43 5.79 5.86
N VAL A 17 -1.67 6.77 4.98
CA VAL A 17 -2.37 6.54 3.72
C VAL A 17 -1.32 6.22 2.66
N MET A 18 -1.43 5.04 2.03
CA MET A 18 -0.49 4.59 1.01
C MET A 18 -1.23 4.06 -0.22
N LEU A 19 -0.69 4.32 -1.40
CA LEU A 19 -1.12 3.71 -2.65
C LEU A 19 -0.44 2.34 -2.78
N ILE A 20 -1.22 1.25 -2.81
CA ILE A 20 -0.68 -0.09 -3.04
C ILE A 20 -1.08 -0.60 -4.42
N LYS A 21 -0.09 -1.17 -5.11
CA LYS A 21 -0.31 -1.92 -6.34
C LYS A 21 -0.75 -3.34 -6.02
N VAL A 22 -1.97 -3.69 -6.38
CA VAL A 22 -2.50 -5.05 -6.29
C VAL A 22 -2.76 -5.55 -7.72
N ASP A 23 -1.86 -6.40 -8.20
CA ASP A 23 -1.82 -6.84 -9.60
C ASP A 23 -1.78 -5.61 -10.55
N LYS A 24 -2.85 -5.36 -11.32
CA LYS A 24 -2.94 -4.20 -12.21
C LYS A 24 -3.52 -2.92 -11.57
N PHE A 25 -4.05 -3.00 -10.35
CA PHE A 25 -4.70 -1.85 -9.71
C PHE A 25 -3.74 -1.10 -8.80
N VAL A 26 -3.83 0.23 -8.76
CA VAL A 26 -3.18 1.07 -7.75
C VAL A 26 -4.29 1.74 -6.94
N LEU A 27 -4.37 1.44 -5.66
CA LEU A 27 -5.49 1.87 -4.81
C LEU A 27 -4.98 2.54 -3.53
N PRO A 28 -5.60 3.67 -3.12
CA PRO A 28 -5.35 4.24 -1.82
C PRO A 28 -6.00 3.37 -0.75
N PHE A 29 -5.17 2.90 0.17
CA PHE A 29 -5.62 2.22 1.36
C PHE A 29 -5.08 2.94 2.58
N ASP A 30 -5.92 3.00 3.60
CA ASP A 30 -5.58 3.53 4.90
C ASP A 30 -5.01 2.38 5.73
N PHE A 31 -3.69 2.42 5.97
CA PHE A 31 -2.99 1.39 6.71
C PHE A 31 -2.69 1.81 8.13
N VAL A 32 -2.64 0.78 8.95
CA VAL A 32 -2.21 0.81 10.34
C VAL A 32 -0.92 0.01 10.34
N ILE A 33 0.21 0.70 10.46
CA ILE A 33 1.54 0.09 10.57
C ILE A 33 1.79 -0.20 12.05
N LEU A 34 2.22 -1.42 12.35
CA LEU A 34 2.57 -1.86 13.70
C LEU A 34 4.08 -2.11 13.74
N ASP A 35 4.75 -1.59 14.77
CA ASP A 35 6.16 -1.86 15.02
C ASP A 35 6.31 -3.33 15.46
N MET A 36 6.72 -4.18 14.53
CA MET A 36 6.94 -5.62 14.75
C MET A 36 8.39 -5.98 14.43
N PRO A 37 8.97 -7.00 15.09
CA PRO A 37 10.30 -7.49 14.77
C PRO A 37 10.40 -7.85 13.29
N GLU A 38 11.55 -7.60 12.66
CA GLU A 38 11.79 -7.98 11.27
C GLU A 38 11.59 -9.49 11.10
N ASP A 39 10.50 -9.87 10.43
CA ASP A 39 10.19 -11.24 10.07
C ASP A 39 9.59 -11.23 8.67
N SER A 40 10.24 -11.95 7.76
CA SER A 40 9.85 -12.10 6.37
C SER A 40 8.49 -12.80 6.18
N LYS A 41 7.89 -13.28 7.28
CA LYS A 41 6.57 -13.90 7.32
C LYS A 41 5.47 -13.00 7.88
N ILE A 42 5.74 -11.72 8.16
CA ILE A 42 4.69 -10.81 8.66
C ILE A 42 3.63 -10.61 7.57
N PRO A 43 2.38 -11.06 7.78
CA PRO A 43 1.35 -10.94 6.77
C PRO A 43 0.79 -9.51 6.73
N ILE A 44 0.52 -8.99 5.53
CA ILE A 44 -0.27 -7.77 5.36
C ILE A 44 -1.74 -8.07 5.69
N ILE A 45 -2.30 -7.35 6.66
CA ILE A 45 -3.70 -7.49 7.06
C ILE A 45 -4.55 -6.42 6.36
N LEU A 46 -5.37 -6.85 5.41
CA LEU A 46 -6.34 -5.97 4.76
C LEU A 46 -7.62 -5.89 5.61
N GLY A 47 -7.86 -4.72 6.19
CA GLY A 47 -9.08 -4.45 6.94
C GLY A 47 -10.33 -4.40 6.06
N ARG A 48 -11.51 -4.42 6.71
CA ARG A 48 -12.81 -4.30 6.03
C ARG A 48 -12.93 -3.06 5.13
N PRO A 49 -12.45 -1.86 5.52
CA PRO A 49 -12.51 -0.70 4.63
C PRO A 49 -11.75 -0.91 3.32
N ALA A 50 -10.53 -1.45 3.38
CA ALA A 50 -9.74 -1.76 2.19
C ALA A 50 -10.46 -2.78 1.29
N LEU A 51 -10.96 -3.87 1.88
CA LEU A 51 -11.74 -4.86 1.14
C LEU A 51 -13.00 -4.27 0.50
N ALA A 52 -13.67 -3.35 1.20
CA ALA A 52 -14.86 -2.66 0.69
C ALA A 52 -14.56 -1.76 -0.52
N THR A 53 -13.43 -1.04 -0.52
CA THR A 53 -12.98 -0.23 -1.68
C THR A 53 -12.88 -1.08 -2.94
N THR A 54 -12.38 -2.30 -2.82
CA THR A 54 -12.26 -3.27 -3.92
C THR A 54 -13.48 -4.18 -4.11
N ARG A 55 -14.61 -3.91 -3.44
CA ARG A 55 -15.79 -4.80 -3.47
C ARG A 55 -15.42 -6.28 -3.33
N ALA A 56 -14.51 -6.57 -2.39
CA ALA A 56 -13.86 -7.87 -2.32
C ALA A 56 -14.86 -8.99 -2.03
N MET A 57 -14.69 -10.12 -2.70
CA MET A 57 -15.43 -11.36 -2.46
C MET A 57 -14.47 -12.45 -2.02
N ILE A 58 -14.68 -13.00 -0.83
CA ILE A 58 -13.84 -14.01 -0.22
C ILE A 58 -14.62 -15.33 -0.20
N ASP A 59 -14.20 -16.30 -1.00
CA ASP A 59 -14.74 -17.66 -1.01
C ASP A 59 -13.82 -18.59 -0.21
N VAL A 60 -14.31 -18.97 0.97
CA VAL A 60 -13.64 -19.89 1.91
C VAL A 60 -14.41 -21.20 2.11
N PHE A 61 -15.51 -21.40 1.37
CA PHE A 61 -16.39 -22.55 1.60
C PHE A 61 -15.67 -23.87 1.28
N ASN A 62 -14.89 -23.88 0.20
CA ASN A 62 -14.14 -25.06 -0.20
C ASN A 62 -12.81 -25.16 0.57
N LYS A 63 -12.48 -26.36 1.05
CA LYS A 63 -11.18 -26.65 1.70
C LYS A 63 -9.99 -26.50 0.73
N LYS A 64 -10.24 -26.51 -0.58
CA LYS A 64 -9.27 -26.33 -1.67
C LYS A 64 -9.83 -25.30 -2.65
N ASN A 65 -8.96 -24.56 -3.32
CA ASN A 65 -9.26 -23.47 -4.25
C ASN A 65 -9.96 -22.29 -3.57
N LYS A 66 -9.50 -21.91 -2.36
CA LYS A 66 -9.99 -20.69 -1.69
C LYS A 66 -9.60 -19.48 -2.53
N LYS A 67 -10.53 -18.54 -2.71
CA LYS A 67 -10.33 -17.41 -3.63
C LYS A 67 -10.66 -16.09 -2.99
N ILE A 68 -9.83 -15.08 -3.27
CA ILE A 68 -10.14 -13.68 -3.01
C ILE A 68 -10.28 -13.01 -4.37
N THR A 69 -11.45 -12.44 -4.63
CA THR A 69 -11.70 -11.62 -5.82
C THR A 69 -11.74 -10.16 -5.41
N LEU A 70 -10.89 -9.34 -6.00
CA LEU A 70 -10.92 -7.89 -5.87
C LEU A 70 -11.48 -7.29 -7.16
N ARG A 71 -12.46 -6.40 -7.07
CA ARG A 71 -13.15 -5.78 -8.20
C ARG A 71 -13.07 -4.25 -8.13
N VAL A 72 -12.56 -3.63 -9.18
CA VAL A 72 -12.49 -2.18 -9.34
C VAL A 72 -13.19 -1.82 -10.64
N GLY A 73 -14.34 -1.15 -10.54
CA GLY A 73 -15.23 -0.93 -11.69
C GLY A 73 -15.71 -2.26 -12.27
N ASP A 74 -15.45 -2.48 -13.57
CA ASP A 74 -15.78 -3.73 -14.27
C ASP A 74 -14.63 -4.74 -14.31
N ASP A 75 -13.44 -4.31 -13.91
CA ASP A 75 -12.28 -5.17 -13.83
C ASP A 75 -12.23 -5.94 -12.51
N LYS A 76 -11.68 -7.15 -12.56
CA LYS A 76 -11.45 -7.97 -11.38
C LYS A 76 -10.13 -8.72 -11.45
N VAL A 77 -9.58 -9.01 -10.27
CA VAL A 77 -8.42 -9.88 -10.06
C VAL A 77 -8.82 -10.97 -9.09
N ILE A 78 -8.38 -12.20 -9.35
CA ILE A 78 -8.71 -13.38 -8.55
C ILE A 78 -7.41 -13.99 -8.04
N PHE A 79 -7.25 -14.00 -6.73
CA PHE A 79 -6.14 -14.66 -6.03
C PHE A 79 -6.58 -16.04 -5.56
N ASP A 80 -5.81 -17.06 -5.93
CA ASP A 80 -5.94 -18.42 -5.37
C ASP A 80 -5.09 -18.50 -4.10
N MET A 81 -5.73 -18.52 -2.94
CA MET A 81 -5.03 -18.49 -1.65
C MET A 81 -4.16 -19.74 -1.44
N ASP A 82 -4.53 -20.89 -2.01
CA ASP A 82 -3.77 -22.12 -1.82
C ASP A 82 -2.47 -22.13 -2.65
N GLN A 83 -2.38 -21.29 -3.68
CA GLN A 83 -1.17 -21.07 -4.47
C GLN A 83 -0.36 -19.85 -4.00
N SER A 84 -1.04 -18.77 -3.58
CA SER A 84 -0.39 -17.53 -3.16
C SER A 84 0.40 -17.64 -1.85
N ILE A 85 0.02 -18.52 -0.93
CA ILE A 85 0.71 -18.73 0.37
C ILE A 85 2.06 -19.46 0.21
N LYS A 86 2.37 -19.99 -0.99
CA LYS A 86 3.58 -20.80 -1.24
C LYS A 86 4.80 -20.01 -1.71
N ARG A 87 4.67 -18.71 -1.96
CA ARG A 87 5.84 -17.89 -2.32
C ARG A 87 6.63 -17.60 -1.06
N HIS A 88 7.85 -18.13 -1.00
CA HIS A 88 8.86 -17.63 -0.07
C HIS A 88 9.36 -16.28 -0.59
N PRO A 89 9.59 -15.30 0.29
CA PRO A 89 10.33 -14.11 -0.10
C PRO A 89 11.68 -14.55 -0.67
N THR A 90 12.02 -14.02 -1.84
CA THR A 90 13.28 -14.28 -2.55
C THR A 90 14.33 -13.28 -2.10
N ASP A 91 15.62 -13.59 -2.32
CA ASP A 91 16.74 -12.69 -1.96
C ASP A 91 16.68 -11.32 -2.68
N ASP A 92 15.87 -11.20 -3.74
CA ASP A 92 15.61 -9.95 -4.49
C ASP A 92 14.47 -9.09 -3.89
N ASP A 93 13.78 -9.55 -2.84
CA ASP A 93 12.74 -8.76 -2.19
C ASP A 93 13.40 -7.70 -1.28
N GLU A 94 13.42 -6.44 -1.74
CA GLU A 94 13.94 -5.32 -0.96
C GLU A 94 12.97 -4.96 0.18
N TYR A 95 13.49 -4.94 1.41
CA TYR A 95 12.78 -4.49 2.59
C TYR A 95 13.14 -3.04 2.87
N TYR A 96 12.12 -2.19 3.02
CA TYR A 96 12.30 -0.80 3.41
C TYR A 96 11.74 -0.61 4.81
N ASN A 97 12.57 -0.14 5.74
CA ASN A 97 12.04 0.34 7.01
C ASN A 97 11.15 1.55 6.75
N VAL A 98 10.04 1.64 7.47
CA VAL A 98 9.12 2.77 7.35
C VAL A 98 9.82 4.08 7.73
N ASP A 99 10.77 4.03 8.67
CA ASP A 99 11.55 5.21 9.06
C ASP A 99 12.55 5.65 7.95
N ASP A 100 13.01 4.72 7.10
CA ASP A 100 13.91 5.01 5.96
C ASP A 100 13.13 5.35 4.67
N LEU A 101 11.80 5.22 4.71
CA LEU A 101 10.94 5.37 3.54
C LEU A 101 10.90 6.83 3.06
N ASP A 102 10.90 7.81 3.97
CA ASP A 102 10.88 9.22 3.60
C ASP A 102 12.15 9.61 2.82
N ASP A 103 13.33 9.18 3.28
CA ASP A 103 14.60 9.44 2.61
C ASP A 103 14.66 8.74 1.25
N THR A 104 14.21 7.47 1.19
CA THR A 104 14.15 6.71 -0.08
C THR A 104 13.19 7.34 -1.09
N ILE A 105 11.99 7.75 -0.65
CA ILE A 105 11.01 8.44 -1.49
C ILE A 105 11.60 9.76 -1.97
N ASN A 106 12.27 10.51 -1.11
CA ASN A 106 12.89 11.79 -1.45
C ASN A 106 14.02 11.62 -2.48
N GLU A 107 14.88 10.62 -2.33
CA GLU A 107 15.93 10.32 -3.31
C GLU A 107 15.35 9.92 -4.67
N GLU A 108 14.38 9.00 -4.71
CA GLU A 108 13.76 8.54 -5.96
C GLU A 108 12.92 9.64 -6.62
N THR A 109 12.20 10.45 -5.85
CA THR A 109 11.48 11.62 -6.39
C THR A 109 12.44 12.65 -6.96
N ASN A 110 13.53 12.99 -6.27
CA ASN A 110 14.55 13.90 -6.81
C ASN A 110 15.15 13.36 -8.11
N ARG A 111 15.46 12.06 -8.16
CA ARG A 111 15.96 11.41 -9.37
C ARG A 111 14.95 11.49 -10.53
N ARG A 112 13.65 11.39 -10.26
CA ARG A 112 12.60 11.53 -11.30
C ARG A 112 12.38 12.98 -11.72
N LEU A 113 12.42 13.92 -10.79
CA LEU A 113 12.30 15.36 -11.05
C LEU A 113 13.47 15.89 -11.90
N GLU A 114 14.66 15.31 -11.77
CA GLU A 114 15.79 15.59 -12.66
C GLU A 114 15.59 15.09 -14.11
N ASN A 115 14.68 14.13 -14.32
CA ASN A 115 14.52 13.42 -15.59
C ASN A 115 13.18 13.66 -16.32
N ASP A 116 12.15 14.24 -15.68
CA ASP A 116 10.83 14.40 -16.31
C ASP A 116 10.10 15.71 -15.93
N GLN A 117 9.70 16.49 -16.94
CA GLN A 117 8.99 17.77 -16.77
C GLN A 117 7.53 17.59 -16.30
N LEU A 118 6.93 16.42 -16.50
CA LEU A 118 5.53 16.16 -16.13
C LEU A 118 5.36 15.90 -14.63
N ASP A 119 6.36 15.31 -13.98
CA ASP A 119 6.34 15.03 -12.53
C ASP A 119 6.44 16.33 -11.70
N LEU A 120 7.12 17.36 -12.23
CA LEU A 120 7.18 18.69 -11.64
C LEU A 120 5.79 19.33 -11.52
N PHE A 121 4.93 19.13 -12.53
CA PHE A 121 3.59 19.72 -12.60
C PHE A 121 2.61 19.09 -11.61
N LEU A 122 2.74 17.79 -11.34
CA LEU A 122 1.89 17.07 -10.38
C LEU A 122 2.23 17.44 -8.93
N LEU A 123 3.48 17.81 -8.64
CA LEU A 123 3.96 18.14 -7.29
C LEU A 123 3.72 19.61 -6.91
N TYR A 124 4.01 20.54 -7.82
CA TYR A 124 3.94 21.98 -7.53
C TYR A 124 2.64 22.65 -8.01
N GLY A 125 1.87 21.97 -8.87
CA GLY A 125 0.70 22.57 -9.52
C GLY A 125 1.09 23.71 -10.49
N PRO A 126 0.14 24.22 -11.29
CA PRO A 126 0.42 25.36 -12.15
C PRO A 126 0.74 26.59 -11.27
N GLU A 127 1.96 27.10 -11.36
CA GLU A 127 2.36 28.34 -10.72
C GLU A 127 1.34 29.44 -11.05
N LYS A 128 0.65 29.94 -10.03
CA LYS A 128 -0.10 31.19 -10.16
C LYS A 128 0.92 32.32 -10.17
N ASN A 129 1.33 32.74 -11.37
CA ASN A 129 1.87 34.08 -11.56
C ASN A 129 0.78 35.09 -11.18
N ILE A 130 0.78 35.50 -9.92
CA ILE A 130 0.10 36.72 -9.50
C ILE A 130 1.11 37.82 -9.79
N ASP A 131 0.98 38.45 -10.96
CA ASP A 131 1.64 39.72 -11.22
C ASP A 131 1.23 40.70 -10.13
N GLN A 132 2.20 41.08 -9.33
CA GLN A 132 2.05 42.02 -8.22
C GLN A 132 2.13 43.45 -8.78
N THR A 133 1.22 43.79 -9.68
CA THR A 133 0.96 45.16 -10.15
C THR A 133 -0.53 45.32 -10.40
N ASP A 134 -1.28 45.60 -9.33
CA ASP A 134 -2.53 46.39 -9.34
C ASP A 134 -3.04 46.51 -7.89
N LEU A 135 -2.28 47.26 -7.09
CA LEU A 135 -2.68 47.82 -5.80
C LEU A 135 -3.07 49.28 -6.01
#